data_AF-A0AAN5LFA7-F1
#
_entry.id   AF-A0AAN5LFA7-F1
#
_cell.length_a   1.000
_cell.length_b   1.000
_cell.length_c   1.000
_cell.angle_alpha   90.00
_cell.angle_beta   90.00
_cell.angle_gamma   90.00
#
_symmetry.space_group_name_H-M   'P 1'
#
loop_
_entity.id
_entity.type
_entity.pdbx_description
1 polymer ?
#
loop_
_entity_poly.entity_id
_entity_poly.type
_entity_poly.pdbx_seq_one_letter_code
_entity_poly.pdbx_strand_id
1 'polypeptide(L)' 'EHPNFHLFFLPAYSPWLNRIELLWKVLHDGVTRNHQCRFMWQLLEQVRHFLDTASPFGHRA' A
#
# COMPACT_ATOMS: atom_id res chain seq x y z
N GLU A 1 -20.37 7.53 18.85
CA GLU A 1 -18.98 7.37 18.40
C GLU A 1 -18.34 6.22 19.18
N HIS A 2 -17.47 5.41 18.56
CA HIS A 2 -16.84 4.27 19.23
C HIS A 2 -15.59 4.75 19.99
N PRO A 3 -15.37 4.36 21.26
CA PRO A 3 -14.29 4.92 22.09
C PRO A 3 -12.88 4.64 21.55
N ASN A 4 -12.72 3.56 20.78
CA ASN A 4 -11.42 3.12 20.28
C ASN A 4 -11.13 3.47 18.81
N PHE A 5 -12.11 4.01 18.07
CA PHE A 5 -11.94 4.30 16.64
C PHE A 5 -12.24 5.77 16.35
N HIS A 6 -11.26 6.45 15.77
CA HIS A 6 -11.42 7.80 15.28
C HIS A 6 -11.52 7.81 13.76
N LEU A 7 -12.58 8.41 13.23
CA LEU A 7 -12.80 8.53 11.79
C LEU A 7 -12.20 9.84 11.28
N PHE A 8 -11.29 9.74 10.32
CA PHE A 8 -10.74 10.89 9.62
C PHE A 8 -11.52 11.11 8.32
N PHE A 9 -12.28 12.20 8.25
CA PHE A 9 -13.00 12.58 7.04
C PHE A 9 -12.10 13.37 6.10
N LEU A 10 -12.03 12.92 4.85
CA LEU A 10 -11.29 13.58 3.78
C LEU A 10 -12.27 14.21 2.79
N PRO A 11 -11.91 15.35 2.17
CA PRO A 11 -12.72 15.92 1.09
C PRO A 11 -12.84 14.95 -0.10
N ALA A 12 -13.94 15.04 -0.83
CA ALA A 12 -14.15 14.24 -2.03
C ALA A 12 -13.01 14.47 -3.06
N TYR A 13 -12.65 13.41 -3.79
CA TYR A 13 -11.62 13.44 -4.84
C TYR A 13 -10.26 14.00 -4.39
N SER A 14 -9.90 13.81 -3.10
CA SER A 14 -8.62 14.25 -2.54
C SER A 14 -7.69 13.07 -2.21
N PRO A 15 -7.27 12.28 -3.21
CA PRO A 15 -6.48 11.06 -3.01
C PRO A 15 -5.13 11.34 -2.33
N TRP A 16 -4.57 12.54 -2.58
CA TRP A 16 -3.29 13.01 -2.05
C TRP A 16 -3.29 13.17 -0.52
N LEU A 17 -4.47 13.29 0.08
CA LEU A 17 -4.63 13.41 1.53
C LEU A 17 -4.81 12.03 2.20
N ASN A 18 -5.18 11.01 1.41
CA ASN A 18 -5.36 9.66 1.90
C ASN A 18 -4.03 8.90 1.87
N ARG A 19 -3.44 8.69 3.05
CA ARG A 19 -2.17 7.95 3.18
C ARG A 19 -2.21 6.54 2.60
N ILE A 20 -3.37 5.88 2.66
CA ILE A 20 -3.56 4.54 2.09
C ILE A 20 -3.44 4.61 0.57
N GLU A 21 -4.05 5.59 -0.08
CA GLU A 21 -3.97 5.76 -1.53
C GLU A 21 -2.56 6.15 -2.00
N LEU A 22 -1.85 6.97 -1.23
CA LEU A 22 -0.44 7.25 -1.50
C LEU A 22 0.43 5.98 -1.46
N LEU A 23 0.22 5.09 -0.48
CA LEU A 23 0.92 3.80 -0.42
C LEU A 23 0.61 2.93 -1.65
N TRP A 24 -0.67 2.83 -2.04
CA TRP A 24 -1.09 2.11 -3.24
C TRP A 24 -0.48 2.70 -4.51
N LYS A 25 -0.32 4.02 -4.58
CA LYS A 25 0.34 4.68 -5.71
C LYS A 25 1.80 4.25 -5.83
N VAL A 26 2.55 4.24 -4.74
CA VAL A 26 3.97 3.80 -4.77
C VAL A 26 4.08 2.32 -5.13
N LEU A 27 3.21 1.46 -4.56
CA LEU A 27 3.14 0.05 -4.95
C LEU A 27 2.86 -0.09 -6.45
N HIS A 28 1.91 0.69 -6.96
CA HIS A 28 1.57 0.63 -8.38
C HIS A 28 2.75 1.06 -9.24
N ASP A 29 3.30 2.24 -9.00
CA ASP A 29 4.36 2.80 -9.83
C ASP A 29 5.64 1.93 -9.81
N GLY A 30 5.97 1.31 -8.67
CA GLY A 30 7.17 0.49 -8.51
C GLY A 30 7.02 -1.02 -8.80
N VAL A 31 5.87 -1.61 -8.50
CA VAL A 31 5.67 -3.07 -8.56
C VAL A 31 4.66 -3.47 -9.62
N THR A 32 3.44 -2.95 -9.60
CA THR A 32 2.36 -3.49 -10.46
C THR A 32 2.29 -2.86 -11.85
N ARG A 33 2.86 -1.66 -12.05
CA ARG A 33 3.10 -1.06 -13.37
C ARG A 33 4.29 -1.71 -14.10
N ASN A 34 5.05 -2.53 -13.37
CA ASN A 34 6.27 -3.13 -13.87
C ASN A 34 5.99 -4.28 -14.86
N HIS A 35 6.36 -4.10 -16.13
CA HIS A 35 6.28 -5.14 -17.18
C HIS A 35 7.35 -6.24 -17.04
N GLN A 36 8.16 -6.22 -15.97
CA GLN A 36 9.22 -7.21 -15.74
C GLN A 36 8.73 -8.55 -15.17
N CYS A 37 7.52 -8.61 -14.60
CA CYS A 37 6.95 -9.88 -14.15
C CYS A 37 6.36 -10.64 -15.34
N ARG A 38 6.91 -11.83 -15.62
CA ARG A 38 6.37 -12.71 -16.67
C ARG A 38 5.17 -13.52 -16.17
N PHE A 39 5.14 -13.81 -14.87
CA PHE A 39 4.11 -14.63 -14.24
C PHE A 39 3.52 -13.95 -13.01
N MET A 40 2.26 -14.27 -12.71
CA MET A 40 1.51 -13.71 -11.58
C MET A 40 2.21 -13.94 -10.23
N TRP A 41 2.82 -15.10 -10.02
CA TRP A 41 3.48 -15.41 -8.75
C TRP A 41 4.68 -14.50 -8.47
N GLN A 42 5.43 -14.07 -9.49
CA GLN A 42 6.54 -13.13 -9.36
C GLN A 42 6.05 -11.75 -8.94
N LEU A 43 4.90 -11.32 -9.50
CA LEU A 43 4.26 -10.09 -9.10
C LEU A 43 3.83 -10.14 -7.64
N LEU A 44 3.19 -11.23 -7.22
CA LEU A 44 2.73 -11.42 -5.84
C LEU A 44 3.89 -11.47 -4.83
N GLU A 45 5.04 -12.03 -5.21
CA GLU A 45 6.25 -12.03 -4.39
C GLU A 45 6.79 -10.60 -4.19
N GLN A 46 6.88 -9.82 -5.27
CA GLN A 46 7.31 -8.42 -5.19
C GLN A 46 6.33 -7.54 -4.41
N VAL A 47 5.02 -7.76 -4.54
CA VAL A 47 4.00 -7.07 -3.73
C VAL A 47 4.22 -7.38 -2.25
N ARG A 48 4.50 -8.64 -1.90
CA ARG A 48 4.75 -9.04 -0.51
C ARG A 48 6.00 -8.38 0.05
N HIS A 49 7.10 -8.42 -0.70
CA HIS A 49 8.34 -7.72 -0.32
C HIS A 49 8.12 -6.22 -0.14
N PHE A 50 7.36 -5.57 -1.02
CA PHE A 50 7.00 -4.17 -0.87
C PHE A 50 6.22 -3.91 0.42
N LEU A 51 5.18 -4.72 0.71
CA LEU A 51 4.37 -4.56 1.91
C LEU A 51 5.17 -4.80 3.19
N ASP A 52 6.06 -5.80 3.19
CA ASP A 52 6.95 -6.08 4.31
C ASP A 52 7.91 -4.90 4.58
N THR A 53 8.44 -4.29 3.51
CA THR A 53 9.33 -3.12 3.59
C THR A 53 8.59 -1.86 4.03
N ALA A 54 7.36 -1.66 3.53
CA ALA A 54 6.55 -0.50 3.86
C ALA A 54 5.86 -0.61 5.23
N SER A 55 5.83 -1.81 5.82
CA SER A 55 5.24 -2.04 7.14
C SER A 55 6.03 -1.29 8.22
N PRO A 56 5.40 -0.38 8.97
CA PRO A 56 6.04 0.28 10.10
C PRO A 56 6.22 -0.66 11.30
N PHE A 57 5.62 -1.85 11.24
CA PHE A 57 5.64 -2.86 12.29
C PHE A 57 6.58 -4.00 11.94
N GLY A 58 7.68 -3.69 11.22
CA GLY A 58 8.61 -4.64 10.59
C GLY A 58 8.73 -5.97 11.34
N HIS A 59 8.71 -7.07 10.59
CA HIS A 59 8.72 -8.44 11.13
C HIS A 59 9.77 -8.58 12.23
N ARG A 60 9.33 -8.53 13.48
CA ARG A 60 10.06 -9.17 14.58
C ARG A 60 9.98 -10.65 14.26
N ALA A 61 11.05 -11.17 13.68
CA ALA A 61 11.34 -12.61 13.71
C ALA A 61 11.32 -13.10 15.16
#